data_AF-A0A2V6F2N3-F1
#
_entry.id   AF-A0A2V6F2N3-F1
#
_cell.length_a   1.000
_cell.length_b   1.000
_cell.length_c   1.000
_cell.angle_alpha   90.00
_cell.angle_beta   90.00
_cell.angle_gamma   90.00
#
_symmetry.space_group_name_H-M   'P 1'
#
loop_
_entity.id
_entity.type
_entity.pdbx_description
1 polymer ?
#
loop_
_entity_poly.entity_id
_entity_poly.type
_entity_poly.pdbx_seq_one_letter_code
_entity_poly.pdbx_strand_id
1 'polypeptide(L)' 'KGRRPSENEIYVWNEFMRKRGWNDEITETLKRRKKEAGMADRSEIDTMFAFIDVDEGRPATTNYS' A
#
# COMPACT_ATOMS: atom_id res chain seq x y z
N LYS A 1 -12.97 -13.81 20.71
CA LYS A 1 -13.49 -12.46 21.08
C LYS A 1 -12.55 -11.43 20.45
N GLY A 2 -13.04 -10.53 19.59
CA GLY A 2 -12.22 -9.48 18.99
C GLY A 2 -12.07 -8.27 19.93
N ARG A 3 -10.89 -7.63 19.92
CA ARG A 3 -10.65 -6.34 20.58
C ARG A 3 -10.82 -5.22 19.56
N ARG A 4 -11.48 -4.12 19.93
CA ARG A 4 -11.43 -2.87 19.16
C ARG A 4 -10.14 -2.13 19.51
N PRO A 5 -9.28 -1.81 18.53
CA PRO A 5 -8.09 -1.01 18.78
C PRO A 5 -8.45 0.39 19.30
N SER A 6 -7.56 0.97 20.10
CA SER A 6 -7.67 2.37 20.53
C SER A 6 -7.41 3.32 19.36
N GLU A 7 -7.77 4.60 19.52
CA GLU A 7 -7.51 5.63 18.51
C GLU A 7 -6.01 5.73 18.18
N ASN A 8 -5.13 5.62 19.18
CA ASN A 8 -3.69 5.65 18.97
C ASN A 8 -3.19 4.42 18.19
N GLU A 9 -3.73 3.24 18.48
CA GLU A 9 -3.36 2.03 17.73
C GLU A 9 -3.83 2.10 16.28
N ILE A 10 -5.04 2.63 16.04
CA ILE A 10 -5.56 2.88 14.69
C ILE A 10 -4.65 3.88 13.97
N TYR A 11 -4.29 4.97 14.63
CA TYR A 11 -3.43 6.01 14.05
C TYR A 11 -2.05 5.45 13.66
N VAL A 12 -1.37 4.79 14.60
CA VAL A 12 -0.06 4.18 14.34
C VAL A 12 -0.13 3.15 13.24
N TRP A 13 -1.16 2.30 13.24
CA TRP A 13 -1.34 1.29 12.21
C TRP A 13 -1.58 1.93 10.83
N ASN A 14 -2.45 2.93 10.75
CA ASN A 14 -2.72 3.64 9.50
C ASN A 14 -1.45 4.31 8.96
N GLU A 15 -0.71 5.04 9.79
CA GLU A 15 0.55 5.68 9.38
C GLU A 15 1.64 4.68 8.99
N PHE A 16 1.68 3.51 9.64
CA PHE A 16 2.56 2.43 9.23
C PHE A 16 2.17 1.88 7.86
N MET A 17 0.90 1.55 7.66
CA MET A 17 0.39 0.94 6.42
C MET A 17 0.46 1.88 5.21
N ARG A 18 0.34 3.18 5.44
CA ARG A 18 0.39 4.24 4.42
C ARG A 18 1.66 4.25 3.57
N LYS A 19 2.79 3.80 4.12
CA LYS A 19 4.10 3.71 3.45
C LYS A 19 4.55 2.27 3.18
N ARG A 20 3.68 1.30 3.44
CA ARG A 20 4.00 -0.12 3.36
C ARG A 20 4.25 -0.52 1.91
N GLY A 21 5.45 -1.03 1.61
CA GLY A 21 5.93 -1.32 0.25
C GLY A 21 6.89 -0.28 -0.32
N TRP A 22 7.11 0.85 0.37
CA TRP A 22 8.07 1.86 -0.03
C TRP A 22 9.38 1.72 0.77
N ASN A 23 10.46 1.31 0.08
CA ASN A 23 11.80 1.14 0.65
C ASN A 23 11.84 0.27 1.92
N ASP A 24 10.96 -0.72 1.99
CA ASP A 24 10.84 -1.65 3.11
C ASP A 24 10.93 -3.11 2.66
N GLU A 25 10.78 -4.05 3.58
CA GLU A 25 10.97 -5.48 3.36
C GLU A 25 9.96 -6.12 2.39
N ILE A 26 8.84 -5.45 2.07
CA ILE A 26 7.88 -5.97 1.08
C ILE A 26 7.99 -5.30 -0.29
N THR A 27 8.95 -4.39 -0.48
CA THR A 27 9.21 -3.74 -1.77
C THR A 27 9.31 -4.76 -2.91
N GLU A 28 10.00 -5.88 -2.70
CA GLU A 28 10.13 -6.92 -3.73
C GLU A 28 8.82 -7.67 -4.00
N THR A 29 7.96 -7.80 -2.98
CA THR A 29 6.60 -8.34 -3.17
C THR A 29 5.73 -7.38 -3.99
N LEU A 30 5.81 -6.08 -3.72
CA LEU A 30 5.11 -5.05 -4.51
C LEU A 30 5.56 -5.08 -5.97
N LYS A 31 6.87 -5.08 -6.23
CA LYS A 31 7.42 -5.18 -7.60
C LYS A 31 6.95 -6.43 -8.34
N ARG A 32 6.98 -7.59 -7.66
CA ARG A 32 6.50 -8.85 -8.23
C ARG A 32 5.02 -8.78 -8.59
N ARG A 33 4.17 -8.29 -7.68
CA ARG A 33 2.72 -8.15 -7.94
C ARG A 33 2.41 -7.15 -9.05
N LYS A 34 3.11 -6.01 -9.11
CA LYS A 34 3.00 -5.06 -10.24
C LYS A 34 3.31 -5.74 -11.56
N LYS A 35 4.38 -6.56 -11.61
CA LYS A 35 4.74 -7.31 -12.82
C LYS A 35 3.66 -8.31 -13.21
N GLU A 36 3.13 -9.08 -12.24
CA GLU A 36 2.07 -10.06 -12.46
C GLU A 36 0.76 -9.42 -12.96
N ALA A 37 0.44 -8.22 -12.49
CA ALA A 37 -0.74 -7.45 -12.91
C ALA A 37 -0.54 -6.62 -14.20
N GLY A 38 0.63 -6.68 -14.85
CA GLY A 38 0.92 -5.86 -16.04
C GLY A 38 1.10 -4.36 -15.75
N MET A 39 1.43 -4.00 -14.51
CA MET A 39 1.58 -2.62 -14.02
C MET A 39 3.04 -2.28 -13.68
N ALA A 40 4.00 -2.99 -14.28
CA ALA A 40 5.43 -2.80 -13.98
C ALA A 40 5.90 -1.34 -14.21
N ASP A 41 5.40 -0.71 -15.28
CA ASP A 41 5.80 0.64 -15.71
C ASP A 41 5.00 1.78 -15.05
N ARG A 42 4.08 1.45 -14.13
CA ARG A 42 3.24 2.43 -13.40
C ARG A 42 4.04 3.01 -12.23
N SER A 43 4.75 4.10 -12.46
CA SER A 43 5.62 4.74 -11.46
C SER A 43 4.87 5.37 -10.29
N GLU A 44 3.58 5.66 -10.43
CA GLU A 44 2.73 6.20 -9.36
C GLU A 44 2.32 5.14 -8.30
N ILE A 45 2.64 3.86 -8.52
CA ILE A 45 2.36 2.76 -7.61
C ILE A 45 3.62 2.45 -6.78
N ASP A 46 3.80 3.19 -5.69
CA ASP A 46 4.95 3.08 -4.78
C ASP A 46 4.63 2.37 -3.46
N THR A 47 3.36 2.10 -3.18
CA THR A 47 2.92 1.42 -1.95
C THR A 47 1.95 0.29 -2.28
N MET A 48 1.78 -0.64 -1.34
CA MET A 48 0.79 -1.71 -1.48
C MET A 48 -0.64 -1.20 -1.58
N PHE A 49 -0.97 -0.10 -0.91
CA PHE A 49 -2.32 0.49 -1.00
C PHE A 49 -2.56 1.10 -2.37
N ALA A 50 -1.59 1.84 -2.93
CA ALA A 50 -1.68 2.33 -4.30
C ALA A 50 -1.85 1.17 -5.30
N PHE A 51 -1.18 0.04 -5.06
CA PHE A 51 -1.34 -1.15 -5.90
C PHE A 51 -2.76 -1.71 -5.80
N ILE A 52 -3.28 -1.91 -4.59
CA ILE A 52 -4.65 -2.43 -4.37
C ILE A 52 -5.69 -1.50 -4.98
N ASP A 53 -5.55 -0.18 -4.83
CA ASP A 53 -6.48 0.77 -5.44
C ASP A 53 -6.52 0.59 -6.96
N VAL A 54 -5.37 0.55 -7.64
CA VAL A 54 -5.32 0.39 -9.09
C VAL A 54 -5.82 -0.99 -9.53
N ASP A 55 -5.49 -2.04 -8.78
CA ASP A 55 -5.97 -3.42 -9.04
C ASP A 55 -7.49 -3.52 -8.92
N GLU A 56 -8.10 -2.77 -7.99
CA GLU A 56 -9.55 -2.66 -7.80
C GLU A 56 -10.22 -1.62 -8.74
N GLY A 57 -9.46 -1.04 -9.67
CA GLY A 57 -9.97 -0.06 -10.65
C GLY A 57 -10.17 1.36 -10.11
N ARG A 58 -9.62 1.67 -8.94
CA ARG A 58 -9.55 3.03 -8.37
C ARG A 58 -8.25 3.74 -8.79
N PRO A 59 -8.22 5.08 -8.81
CA PRO A 59 -6.98 5.81 -9.05
C PRO A 59 -5.96 5.53 -7.93
N ALA A 60 -4.67 5.47 -8.28
CA ALA A 60 -3.60 5.33 -7.30
C ALA A 60 -3.64 6.49 -6.31
N THR A 61 -3.67 6.19 -5.01
CA THR A 61 -3.53 7.24 -4.01
C THR A 61 -2.08 7.72 -3.95
N THR A 62 -1.76 8.76 -4.72
CA THR A 62 -0.38 9.25 -4.95
C THR A 62 0.22 10.02 -3.78
N ASN A 63 -0.59 10.59 -2.89
CA ASN A 63 -0.08 11.49 -1.85
C ASN A 63 -0.80 11.26 -0.53
N TYR A 64 -0.04 10.81 0.46
CA TYR A 64 -0.40 10.97 1.86
C TYR A 64 0.70 11.77 2.59
N SER A 65 1.40 12.70 1.92
CA SER A 65 2.42 13.50 2.59
C SER A 65 1.83 14.37 3.70
#